data_AF-A0A557SUT4-F1
#
_entry.id   AF-A0A557SUT4-F1
#
_cell.length_a   1.000
_cell.length_b   1.000
_cell.length_c   1.000
_cell.angle_alpha   90.00
_cell.angle_beta   90.00
_cell.angle_gamma   90.00
#
_symmetry.space_group_name_H-M   'P 1'
#
loop_
_entity.id
_entity.type
_entity.pdbx_description
1 polymer ?
#
loop_
_entity_poly.entity_id
_entity_poly.type
_entity_poly.pdbx_seq_one_letter_code
_entity_poly.pdbx_strand_id
1 'polypeptide(L)'
;MLSTREARIDKKTKEYRFNIELLAGRLLMITDAMSQNEFTKSFKFGYFGSSTGTAVAIKAAVKRPSRIITIVSRSGRLDLLDSDSLMNLRSSILLMVGGNDLPVIDTSNKVMKKLNKAYSKKMILIPGATHLFAEPGKIEQIGRIASGWLRDSLSGK
;
A
#
# COMPACT_ATOMS: atom_id res chain seq x y z
N MET A 1 -7.14 -4.14 9.79
CA MET A 1 -7.29 -4.62 11.18
C MET A 1 -8.74 -4.98 11.41
N LEU A 2 -9.00 -6.23 11.75
CA LEU A 2 -10.32 -6.71 12.13
C LEU A 2 -10.31 -6.94 13.63
N SER A 3 -11.39 -6.57 14.31
CA SER A 3 -11.61 -7.03 15.69
C SER A 3 -11.71 -8.56 15.73
N THR A 4 -11.51 -9.17 16.90
CA THR A 4 -11.64 -10.63 17.06
C THR A 4 -12.99 -11.15 16.56
N ARG A 5 -14.07 -10.39 16.80
CA ARG A 5 -15.41 -10.71 16.31
C ARG A 5 -15.49 -10.67 14.79
N GLU A 6 -15.02 -9.60 14.18
CA GLU A 6 -15.01 -9.46 12.72
C GLU A 6 -14.13 -10.52 12.05
N ALA A 7 -12.96 -10.80 12.61
CA ALA A 7 -12.06 -11.84 12.08
C ALA A 7 -12.74 -13.23 12.06
N ARG A 8 -13.57 -13.53 13.06
CA ARG A 8 -14.33 -14.80 13.12
C ARG A 8 -15.39 -14.88 12.03
N ILE A 9 -16.11 -13.79 11.78
CA ILE A 9 -17.13 -13.73 10.73
C ILE A 9 -16.45 -13.76 9.35
N ASP A 10 -15.42 -12.95 9.18
CA ASP A 10 -14.64 -12.81 7.96
C ASP A 10 -13.92 -14.10 7.54
N LYS A 11 -13.58 -14.99 8.49
CA LYS A 11 -13.07 -16.33 8.15
C LYS A 11 -14.06 -17.14 7.32
N LYS A 12 -15.37 -16.88 7.48
CA LYS A 12 -16.44 -17.54 6.72
C LYS A 12 -16.90 -16.71 5.52
N THR A 13 -17.13 -15.41 5.71
CA THR A 13 -17.78 -14.54 4.72
C THR A 13 -16.79 -13.79 3.83
N LYS A 14 -15.55 -13.59 4.32
CA LYS A 14 -14.53 -12.71 3.73
C LYS A 14 -14.99 -11.26 3.53
N GLU A 15 -16.10 -10.85 4.15
CA GLU A 15 -16.76 -9.57 3.85
C GLU A 15 -15.94 -8.36 4.33
N TYR A 16 -15.17 -8.52 5.41
CA TYR A 16 -14.44 -7.41 6.02
C TYR A 16 -13.06 -7.23 5.42
N ARG A 17 -12.35 -8.32 5.08
CA ARG A 17 -10.99 -8.26 4.49
C ARG A 17 -10.98 -7.65 3.09
N PHE A 18 -12.14 -7.59 2.42
CA PHE A 18 -12.30 -6.98 1.11
C PHE A 18 -13.08 -5.66 1.14
N ASN A 19 -13.56 -5.22 2.30
CA ASN A 19 -14.18 -3.91 2.45
C ASN A 19 -13.10 -2.81 2.54
N ILE A 20 -12.67 -2.33 1.36
CA ILE A 20 -11.58 -1.35 1.24
C ILE A 20 -11.91 -0.04 1.95
N GLU A 21 -13.15 0.42 1.86
CA GLU A 21 -13.59 1.68 2.51
C GLU A 21 -13.48 1.59 4.03
N LEU A 22 -14.02 0.52 4.62
CA LEU A 22 -13.95 0.30 6.05
C LEU A 22 -12.49 0.25 6.54
N LEU A 23 -11.66 -0.52 5.84
CA LEU A 23 -10.26 -0.68 6.22
C LEU A 23 -9.45 0.62 6.01
N ALA A 24 -9.73 1.39 4.97
CA ALA A 24 -9.10 2.68 4.71
C ALA A 24 -9.50 3.71 5.77
N GLY A 25 -10.78 3.75 6.15
CA GLY A 25 -11.28 4.57 7.26
C GLY A 25 -10.55 4.25 8.57
N ARG A 26 -10.36 2.97 8.90
CA ARG A 26 -9.59 2.56 10.09
C ARG A 26 -8.13 2.98 10.04
N LEU A 27 -7.47 2.81 8.90
CA LEU A 27 -6.09 3.24 8.72
C LEU A 27 -5.95 4.76 8.87
N LEU A 28 -6.92 5.52 8.36
CA LEU A 28 -6.99 6.97 8.54
C LEU A 28 -7.18 7.37 9.99
N MET A 29 -8.07 6.71 10.73
CA MET A 29 -8.26 6.99 12.15
C MET A 29 -6.95 6.84 12.94
N ILE A 30 -6.18 5.77 12.67
CA ILE A 30 -4.88 5.55 13.30
C ILE A 30 -3.90 6.66 12.90
N THR A 31 -3.87 7.02 11.62
CA THR A 31 -2.98 8.07 11.10
C THR A 31 -3.30 9.43 11.68
N ASP A 32 -4.58 9.77 11.80
CA ASP A 32 -5.04 11.04 12.37
C ASP A 32 -4.72 11.09 13.87
N ALA A 33 -4.91 9.99 14.61
CA ALA A 33 -4.52 9.89 16.00
C ALA A 33 -3.00 10.07 16.19
N MET A 34 -2.18 9.44 15.34
CA MET A 34 -0.72 9.65 15.34
C MET A 34 -0.35 11.09 14.94
N SER A 35 -1.11 11.72 14.05
CA SER A 35 -0.88 13.11 13.66
C SER A 35 -1.21 14.13 14.76
N GLN A 36 -1.97 13.72 15.79
CA GLN A 36 -2.30 14.53 16.96
C GLN A 36 -1.40 14.23 18.17
N ASN A 37 -0.68 13.12 18.16
CA ASN A 37 0.25 12.78 19.22
C ASN A 37 1.48 13.70 19.20
N GLU A 38 1.84 14.27 20.36
CA GLU A 38 2.95 15.22 20.51
C GLU A 38 4.28 14.72 19.92
N PHE A 39 4.56 13.43 20.00
CA PHE A 39 5.80 12.82 19.51
C PHE A 39 5.82 12.60 17.99
N THR A 40 4.65 12.57 17.33
CA THR A 40 4.53 12.22 15.90
C THR A 40 3.79 13.25 15.06
N LYS A 41 3.28 14.34 15.66
CA LYS A 41 2.52 15.39 14.97
C LYS A 41 3.27 16.12 13.85
N SER A 42 4.60 16.18 13.96
CA SER A 42 5.49 16.79 12.96
C SER A 42 5.86 15.82 11.83
N PHE A 43 5.64 14.52 12.01
CA PHE A 43 6.07 13.52 11.05
C PHE A 43 5.18 13.51 9.81
N LYS A 44 5.83 13.18 8.69
CA LYS A 44 5.15 12.66 7.51
C LYS A 44 5.16 11.14 7.60
N PHE A 45 4.12 10.51 7.09
CA PHE A 45 3.95 9.07 7.19
C PHE A 45 4.13 8.40 5.82
N GLY A 46 4.60 7.16 5.87
CA GLY A 46 4.58 6.23 4.75
C GLY A 46 3.69 5.04 5.09
N TYR A 47 3.03 4.48 4.09
CA TYR A 47 2.28 3.23 4.24
C TYR A 47 3.01 2.07 3.59
N PHE A 48 2.95 0.91 4.24
CA PHE A 48 3.32 -0.37 3.64
C PHE A 48 2.06 -1.24 3.53
N GLY A 49 1.62 -1.51 2.31
CA GLY A 49 0.45 -2.33 2.00
C GLY A 49 0.84 -3.65 1.36
N SER A 50 0.22 -4.74 1.82
CA SER A 50 0.40 -6.08 1.23
C SER A 50 -0.95 -6.61 0.76
N SER A 51 -1.01 -7.17 -0.46
CA SER A 51 -2.26 -7.68 -1.05
C SER A 51 -3.36 -6.62 -1.00
N THR A 52 -4.53 -6.91 -0.41
CA THR A 52 -5.62 -5.95 -0.22
C THR A 52 -5.20 -4.68 0.53
N GLY A 53 -4.22 -4.78 1.43
CA GLY A 53 -3.69 -3.65 2.18
C GLY A 53 -3.11 -2.53 1.29
N THR A 54 -2.73 -2.85 0.05
CA THR A 54 -2.29 -1.81 -0.91
C THR A 54 -3.45 -0.90 -1.33
N ALA A 55 -4.60 -1.48 -1.68
CA ALA A 55 -5.76 -0.69 -2.06
C ALA A 55 -6.23 0.19 -0.89
N VAL A 56 -6.21 -0.38 0.32
CA VAL A 56 -6.48 0.35 1.57
C VAL A 56 -5.52 1.52 1.77
N ALA A 57 -4.22 1.30 1.59
CA ALA A 57 -3.20 2.34 1.74
C ALA A 57 -3.37 3.49 0.74
N ILE A 58 -3.61 3.16 -0.54
CA ILE A 58 -3.83 4.18 -1.58
C ILE A 58 -5.10 4.98 -1.28
N LYS A 59 -6.19 4.31 -0.92
CA LYS A 59 -7.47 4.96 -0.62
C LYS A 59 -7.38 5.88 0.59
N ALA A 60 -6.65 5.48 1.62
CA ALA A 60 -6.35 6.33 2.77
C ALA A 60 -5.46 7.53 2.37
N ALA A 61 -4.40 7.31 1.59
CA ALA A 61 -3.45 8.36 1.22
C ALA A 61 -4.10 9.51 0.44
N VAL A 62 -5.04 9.20 -0.48
CA VAL A 62 -5.79 10.19 -1.25
C VAL A 62 -6.58 11.16 -0.34
N LYS A 63 -7.02 10.71 0.85
CA LYS A 63 -7.75 11.55 1.81
C LYS A 63 -6.85 12.42 2.69
N ARG A 64 -5.53 12.15 2.73
CA ARG A 64 -4.53 12.88 3.53
C ARG A 64 -3.24 13.14 2.74
N PRO A 65 -3.32 13.82 1.57
CA PRO A 65 -2.18 13.95 0.66
C PRO A 65 -0.99 14.73 1.26
N SER A 66 -1.24 15.61 2.25
CA SER A 66 -0.19 16.36 2.93
C SER A 66 0.51 15.59 4.07
N ARG A 67 -0.05 14.45 4.50
CA ARG A 67 0.48 13.65 5.61
C ARG A 67 1.07 12.33 5.13
N ILE A 68 0.48 11.70 4.12
CA ILE A 68 0.96 10.43 3.56
C ILE A 68 1.78 10.69 2.30
N ILE A 69 3.11 10.68 2.45
CA ILE A 69 4.00 11.10 1.37
C ILE A 69 4.53 9.94 0.53
N THR A 70 4.45 8.71 1.03
CA THR A 70 4.95 7.53 0.32
C THR A 70 4.16 6.26 0.61
N ILE A 71 4.07 5.37 -0.37
CA ILE A 71 3.40 4.06 -0.29
C ILE A 71 4.34 3.00 -0.86
N VAL A 72 4.49 1.90 -0.13
CA VAL A 72 5.11 0.66 -0.60
C VAL A 72 4.02 -0.40 -0.74
N SER A 73 3.89 -0.98 -1.93
CA SER A 73 2.99 -2.09 -2.21
C SER A 73 3.78 -3.38 -2.38
N ARG A 74 3.36 -4.43 -1.69
CA ARG A 74 3.83 -5.81 -1.85
C ARG A 74 2.72 -6.65 -2.51
N SER A 75 2.83 -6.91 -3.80
CA SER A 75 1.84 -7.60 -4.66
C SER A 75 0.39 -7.20 -4.35
N GLY A 76 0.10 -5.91 -4.46
CA GLY A 76 -1.18 -5.32 -4.09
C GLY A 76 -2.34 -5.68 -5.01
N ARG A 77 -3.55 -5.79 -4.46
CA ARG A 77 -4.82 -5.90 -5.21
C ARG A 77 -5.28 -4.54 -5.72
N LEU A 78 -4.55 -3.99 -6.68
CA LEU A 78 -4.80 -2.67 -7.27
C LEU A 78 -6.07 -2.63 -8.14
N ASP A 79 -6.57 -3.79 -8.54
CA ASP A 79 -7.85 -3.96 -9.23
C ASP A 79 -9.06 -3.53 -8.39
N LEU A 80 -8.89 -3.43 -7.06
CA LEU A 80 -9.94 -2.99 -6.13
C LEU A 80 -10.05 -1.46 -6.01
N LEU A 81 -9.23 -0.71 -6.77
CA LEU A 81 -9.23 0.75 -6.75
C LEU A 81 -10.10 1.32 -7.85
N ASP A 82 -10.94 2.28 -7.47
CA ASP A 82 -11.63 3.15 -8.42
C ASP A 82 -10.63 4.11 -9.13
N SER A 83 -11.03 4.59 -10.30
CA SER A 83 -10.21 5.49 -11.10
C SER A 83 -9.93 6.82 -10.39
N ASP A 84 -10.86 7.32 -9.57
CA ASP A 84 -10.69 8.58 -8.85
C ASP A 84 -9.52 8.51 -7.86
N SER A 85 -9.46 7.42 -7.09
CA SER A 85 -8.36 7.14 -6.15
C SER A 85 -7.00 7.12 -6.86
N LEU A 86 -6.92 6.51 -8.04
CA LEU A 86 -5.68 6.46 -8.83
C LEU A 86 -5.29 7.83 -9.38
N MET A 87 -6.25 8.59 -9.90
CA MET A 87 -6.00 9.91 -10.50
C MET A 87 -5.67 10.98 -9.47
N ASN A 88 -6.07 10.81 -8.22
CA ASN A 88 -5.88 11.78 -7.15
C ASN A 88 -4.77 11.42 -6.15
N LEU A 89 -4.08 10.29 -6.32
CA LEU A 89 -2.98 9.91 -5.44
C LEU A 89 -1.80 10.89 -5.57
N ARG A 90 -1.48 11.59 -4.48
CA ARG A 90 -0.34 12.50 -4.33
C ARG A 90 0.65 11.97 -3.31
N SER A 91 1.19 10.79 -3.57
CA SER A 91 2.24 10.16 -2.78
C SER A 91 3.26 9.55 -3.74
N SER A 92 4.52 9.44 -3.31
CA SER A 92 5.46 8.55 -3.96
C SER A 92 4.98 7.10 -3.80
N ILE A 93 5.12 6.27 -4.82
CA ILE A 93 4.64 4.88 -4.78
C ILE A 93 5.62 3.90 -5.38
N LEU A 94 5.92 2.86 -4.62
CA LEU A 94 6.69 1.70 -5.06
C LEU A 94 5.79 0.48 -5.13
N LEU A 95 5.70 -0.14 -6.30
CA LEU A 95 5.04 -1.43 -6.51
C LEU A 95 6.09 -2.53 -6.61
N MET A 96 6.15 -3.42 -5.63
CA MET A 96 6.95 -4.64 -5.70
C MET A 96 6.04 -5.80 -6.07
N VAL A 97 6.31 -6.45 -7.20
CA VAL A 97 5.48 -7.50 -7.77
C VAL A 97 6.30 -8.76 -7.97
N GLY A 98 5.73 -9.92 -7.64
CA GLY A 98 6.37 -11.20 -7.94
C GLY A 98 6.54 -11.38 -9.45
N GLY A 99 7.76 -11.71 -9.91
CA GLY A 99 8.07 -11.88 -11.32
C GLY A 99 7.28 -13.02 -11.99
N ASN A 100 6.76 -13.96 -11.19
CA ASN A 100 5.92 -15.07 -11.66
C ASN A 100 4.41 -14.81 -11.42
N ASP A 101 4.02 -13.61 -10.98
CA ASP A 101 2.63 -13.22 -10.73
C ASP A 101 2.07 -12.39 -11.90
N LEU A 102 1.92 -13.03 -13.06
CA LEU A 102 1.53 -12.39 -14.32
C LEU A 102 0.24 -11.53 -14.20
N PRO A 103 -0.84 -11.99 -13.53
CA PRO A 103 -2.05 -11.17 -13.40
C PRO A 103 -1.81 -9.86 -12.63
N VAL A 104 -0.96 -9.89 -11.59
CA VAL A 104 -0.62 -8.69 -10.82
C VAL A 104 0.33 -7.78 -11.59
N ILE A 105 1.22 -8.34 -12.43
CA ILE A 105 2.08 -7.56 -13.33
C ILE A 105 1.22 -6.72 -14.29
N ASP A 106 0.27 -7.33 -14.98
CA ASP A 106 -0.60 -6.64 -15.94
C ASP A 106 -1.45 -5.55 -15.27
N THR A 107 -2.02 -5.88 -14.12
CA THR A 107 -2.82 -4.93 -13.33
C THR A 107 -1.95 -3.75 -12.87
N SER A 108 -0.74 -4.02 -12.39
CA SER A 108 0.21 -2.99 -11.93
C SER A 108 0.64 -2.07 -13.07
N ASN A 109 0.94 -2.62 -14.25
CA ASN A 109 1.27 -1.84 -15.45
C ASN A 109 0.14 -0.89 -15.86
N LYS A 110 -1.12 -1.36 -15.83
CA LYS A 110 -2.29 -0.52 -16.13
C LYS A 110 -2.45 0.61 -15.11
N VAL A 111 -2.23 0.32 -13.83
CA VAL A 111 -2.34 1.29 -12.74
C VAL A 111 -1.23 2.34 -12.80
N MET A 112 0.00 1.95 -13.07
CA MET A 112 1.14 2.87 -13.23
C MET A 112 0.87 3.97 -14.28
N LYS A 113 0.11 3.67 -15.33
CA LYS A 113 -0.31 4.63 -16.36
C LYS A 113 -1.36 5.64 -15.88
N LYS A 114 -2.13 5.31 -14.83
CA LYS A 114 -3.18 6.18 -14.26
C LYS A 114 -2.68 7.07 -13.12
N LEU A 115 -1.57 6.71 -12.50
CA LEU A 115 -0.95 7.45 -11.38
C LEU A 115 -0.20 8.70 -11.86
N ASN A 116 -0.93 9.68 -12.41
CA ASN A 116 -0.34 10.86 -13.03
C ASN A 116 -0.02 11.98 -12.03
N LYS A 117 -0.69 12.00 -10.88
CA LYS A 117 -0.44 12.99 -9.81
C LYS A 117 0.51 12.50 -8.71
N ALA A 118 0.99 11.25 -8.80
CA ALA A 118 1.94 10.69 -7.86
C ALA A 118 3.28 11.45 -7.97
N TYR A 119 3.90 11.78 -6.83
CA TYR A 119 5.16 12.52 -6.82
C TYR A 119 6.32 11.76 -7.45
N SER A 120 6.32 10.44 -7.26
CA SER A 120 7.23 9.51 -7.92
C SER A 120 6.54 8.15 -8.00
N LYS A 121 6.79 7.39 -9.06
CA LYS A 121 6.23 6.03 -9.20
C LYS A 121 7.31 5.09 -9.71
N LYS A 122 7.46 3.94 -9.06
CA LYS A 122 8.39 2.88 -9.45
C LYS A 122 7.70 1.53 -9.33
N MET A 123 8.00 0.65 -10.27
CA MET A 123 7.62 -0.76 -10.21
C MET A 123 8.88 -1.62 -10.28
N ILE A 124 8.97 -2.63 -9.43
CA ILE A 124 10.08 -3.59 -9.38
C ILE A 124 9.47 -4.99 -9.44
N LEU A 125 9.92 -5.77 -10.42
CA LEU A 125 9.65 -7.20 -10.49
C LEU A 125 10.69 -7.92 -9.65
N ILE A 126 10.24 -8.84 -8.79
CA ILE A 126 11.11 -9.70 -8.00
C ILE A 126 11.25 -11.04 -8.74
N PRO A 127 12.40 -11.34 -9.36
CA PRO A 127 12.54 -12.52 -10.20
C PRO A 127 12.27 -13.80 -9.42
N GLY A 128 11.52 -14.73 -10.00
CA GLY A 128 11.22 -16.03 -9.38
C GLY A 128 10.32 -15.99 -8.15
N ALA A 129 9.74 -14.84 -7.80
CA ALA A 129 8.77 -14.73 -6.71
C ALA A 129 7.33 -14.87 -7.23
N THR A 130 6.50 -15.60 -6.49
CA THR A 130 5.04 -15.64 -6.65
C THR A 130 4.36 -14.59 -5.76
N HIS A 131 3.03 -14.60 -5.73
CA HIS A 131 2.19 -13.59 -5.05
C HIS A 131 2.61 -13.30 -3.60
N LEU A 132 3.00 -14.34 -2.85
CA LEU A 132 3.31 -14.24 -1.42
C LEU A 132 4.79 -14.04 -1.11
N PHE A 133 5.68 -14.14 -2.11
CA PHE A 133 7.14 -14.09 -1.94
C PHE A 133 7.66 -15.15 -0.95
N ALA A 134 7.05 -16.34 -0.93
CA ALA A 134 7.41 -17.41 0.01
C ALA A 134 8.70 -18.15 -0.39
N GLU A 135 9.22 -17.89 -1.58
CA GLU A 135 10.46 -18.50 -2.06
C GLU A 135 11.67 -17.99 -1.27
N PRO A 136 12.73 -18.80 -1.13
CA PRO A 136 13.90 -18.46 -0.33
C PRO A 136 14.50 -17.09 -0.69
N GLY A 137 14.75 -16.26 0.32
CA GLY A 137 15.40 -14.96 0.17
C GLY A 137 14.52 -13.82 -0.35
N LYS A 138 13.26 -14.09 -0.74
CA LYS A 138 12.40 -13.07 -1.36
C LYS A 138 11.83 -12.07 -0.36
N ILE A 139 11.48 -12.51 0.85
CA ILE A 139 11.03 -11.61 1.91
C ILE A 139 12.16 -10.66 2.34
N GLU A 140 13.38 -11.16 2.48
CA GLU A 140 14.57 -10.38 2.81
C GLU A 140 14.89 -9.36 1.70
N GLN A 141 14.79 -9.79 0.44
CA GLN A 141 14.93 -8.90 -0.71
C GLN A 141 13.87 -7.78 -0.68
N ILE A 142 12.60 -8.11 -0.44
CA ILE A 142 11.51 -7.14 -0.29
C ILE A 142 11.80 -6.16 0.86
N GLY A 143 12.23 -6.66 2.02
CA GLY A 143 12.56 -5.84 3.18
C GLY A 143 13.66 -4.82 2.88
N ARG A 144 14.74 -5.25 2.22
CA ARG A 144 15.83 -4.35 1.80
C ARG A 144 15.34 -3.27 0.83
N ILE A 145 14.59 -3.65 -0.20
CA ILE A 145 14.08 -2.70 -1.20
C ILE A 145 13.10 -1.70 -0.56
N ALA A 146 12.15 -2.18 0.24
CA ALA A 146 11.16 -1.35 0.92
C ALA A 146 11.81 -0.37 1.90
N SER A 147 12.76 -0.84 2.71
CA SER A 147 13.47 0.01 3.68
C SER A 147 14.27 1.11 2.99
N GLY A 148 14.94 0.80 1.87
CA GLY A 148 15.64 1.80 1.06
C GLY A 148 14.69 2.84 0.51
N TRP A 149 13.59 2.40 -0.11
CA TRP A 149 12.59 3.32 -0.65
C TRP A 149 11.97 4.24 0.42
N LEU A 150 11.62 3.68 1.57
CA LEU A 150 11.03 4.44 2.67
C LEU A 150 12.04 5.44 3.23
N ARG A 151 13.30 5.04 3.44
CA ARG A 151 14.35 5.95 3.88
C ARG A 151 14.48 7.12 2.93
N ASP A 152 14.62 6.85 1.63
CA ASP A 152 14.83 7.90 0.62
C ASP A 152 13.60 8.80 0.44
N SER A 153 12.39 8.24 0.63
CA SER A 153 11.14 8.99 0.50
C SER A 153 10.79 9.81 1.75
N LEU A 154 11.22 9.36 2.94
CA LEU A 154 10.88 9.99 4.23
C LEU A 154 12.00 10.90 4.75
N SER A 155 13.22 10.81 4.22
CA SER A 155 14.41 11.54 4.70
C SER A 155 14.42 13.06 4.46
N GLY A 156 13.26 13.68 4.21
CA GLY A 156 13.14 15.13 4.04
C GLY A 156 13.69 15.66 2.71
N LYS A 157 12.78 16.13 1.85
CA LYS A 157 12.98 17.37 1.11
C LYS A 157 12.09 18.42 1.76
#